data_AF-A0A9N8DX03-F1
#
_entry.id   AF-A0A9N8DX03-F1
#
_cell.length_a   1.000
_cell.length_b   1.000
_cell.length_c   1.000
_cell.angle_alpha   90.00
_cell.angle_beta   90.00
_cell.angle_gamma   90.00
#
_symmetry.space_group_name_H-M   'P 1'
#
loop_
_entity.id
_entity.type
_entity.pdbx_description
1 polymer ?
#
loop_
_entity_poly.entity_id
_entity_poly.type
_entity_poly.pdbx_seq_one_letter_code
_entity_poly.pdbx_strand_id
1 'polypeptide(L)'
;MALPETHPADASLFSSNDPPLNLPPSDNNIDDSDSFDDEDPENETHYTVDNEGKTGLEEQQQQKKEIAKDETRMVGRMRLILLLVLVACVIVVSLAVNFYVKNEENSDFETEFFSDANKVIEGISGSLDITLGAVDAYASKMVGLTKVDNGGDVSETTIVDNVNANTTSTSSAIPTSFPSRFPFVTVPGFGVQAAKMIKLSRAAQFIVALIVTAQDREAWDAYSVQNTQWM
;
A
#
# COMPACT_ATOMS: atom_id res chain seq x y z
N MET A 1 -23.97 -47.17 9.96
CA MET A 1 -24.04 -45.72 9.71
C MET A 1 -22.85 -45.11 10.43
N ALA A 2 -21.73 -44.95 9.72
CA ALA A 2 -20.41 -44.71 10.29
C ALA A 2 -20.10 -43.20 10.31
N LEU A 3 -19.52 -42.73 11.41
CA LEU A 3 -19.10 -41.35 11.64
C LEU A 3 -17.76 -41.06 10.92
N PRO A 4 -17.58 -39.88 10.31
CA PRO A 4 -16.30 -39.51 9.73
C PRO A 4 -15.32 -39.02 10.81
N GLU A 5 -14.14 -39.64 10.84
CA GLU A 5 -12.98 -39.21 11.63
C GLU A 5 -12.50 -37.83 11.16
N THR A 6 -12.18 -36.97 12.14
CA THR A 6 -11.62 -35.64 11.91
C THR A 6 -10.10 -35.72 12.08
N HIS A 7 -9.39 -35.48 10.98
CA HIS A 7 -7.93 -35.45 10.92
C HIS A 7 -7.42 -34.11 11.47
N PRO A 8 -6.45 -34.08 12.40
CA PRO A 8 -5.83 -32.84 12.84
C PRO A 8 -4.93 -32.28 11.74
N ALA A 9 -5.12 -31.00 11.42
CA ALA A 9 -4.32 -30.27 10.46
C ALA A 9 -2.96 -29.89 11.07
N ASP A 10 -1.91 -30.27 10.36
CA ASP A 10 -0.52 -29.96 10.68
C ASP A 10 -0.27 -28.45 10.75
N ALA A 11 0.08 -27.99 11.95
CA ALA A 11 0.67 -26.68 12.18
C ALA A 11 2.20 -26.81 12.10
N SER A 12 2.75 -26.78 10.89
CA SER A 12 4.18 -26.58 10.69
C SER A 12 4.42 -25.92 9.32
N LEU A 13 5.52 -25.18 9.20
CA LEU A 13 6.05 -24.53 7.99
C LEU A 13 5.77 -23.02 7.85
N PHE A 14 6.28 -22.24 8.81
CA PHE A 14 6.92 -20.96 8.48
C PHE A 14 8.28 -20.89 9.21
N SER A 15 9.22 -21.72 8.74
CA SER A 15 10.63 -21.61 9.09
C SER A 15 11.30 -20.73 8.04
N SER A 16 11.33 -19.43 8.28
CA SER A 16 12.08 -18.45 7.48
C SER A 16 13.57 -18.67 7.74
N ASN A 17 14.18 -19.51 6.89
CA ASN A 17 15.63 -19.60 6.74
C ASN A 17 16.02 -18.72 5.56
N ASP A 18 16.07 -17.42 5.76
CA ASP A 18 16.66 -16.54 4.77
C ASP A 18 18.20 -16.67 4.84
N PRO A 19 18.88 -16.99 3.72
CA PRO A 19 20.33 -17.09 3.69
C PRO A 19 20.98 -15.71 3.89
N PRO A 20 22.15 -15.64 4.53
CA PRO A 20 22.87 -14.38 4.71
C PRO A 20 23.28 -13.79 3.36
N LEU A 21 22.90 -12.54 3.13
CA LEU A 21 23.32 -11.71 2.00
C LEU A 21 24.85 -11.59 1.97
N ASN A 22 25.47 -12.38 1.10
CA ASN A 22 26.89 -12.30 0.80
C ASN A 22 27.11 -11.10 -0.14
N LEU A 23 27.45 -9.95 0.44
CA LEU A 23 27.83 -8.76 -0.32
C LEU A 23 29.17 -9.01 -1.01
N PRO A 24 29.30 -8.71 -2.32
CA PRO A 24 30.59 -8.78 -2.99
C PRO A 24 31.56 -7.75 -2.39
N PRO A 25 32.87 -8.07 -2.32
CA PRO A 25 33.88 -7.12 -1.89
C PRO A 25 33.91 -5.90 -2.83
N SER A 26 33.83 -4.71 -2.23
CA SER A 26 34.11 -3.44 -2.89
C SER A 26 35.60 -3.39 -3.25
N ASP A 27 35.92 -3.75 -4.49
CA ASP A 27 37.23 -3.47 -5.08
C ASP A 27 37.31 -2.00 -5.50
N ASN A 28 37.71 -1.18 -4.54
CA ASN A 28 38.26 0.15 -4.79
C ASN A 28 39.70 -0.02 -5.29
N ASN A 29 39.89 -0.19 -6.59
CA ASN A 29 41.21 -0.04 -7.21
C ASN A 29 41.24 1.24 -8.03
N ILE A 30 41.68 2.30 -7.35
CA ILE A 30 42.16 3.56 -7.89
C ILE A 30 43.67 3.41 -8.01
N ASP A 31 44.15 3.24 -9.23
CA ASP A 31 45.51 3.46 -9.76
C ASP A 31 45.39 2.97 -11.22
N ASP A 32 45.76 3.69 -12.28
CA ASP A 32 47.04 4.34 -12.47
C ASP A 32 46.90 5.62 -13.31
N SER A 33 47.60 6.64 -12.85
CA SER A 33 48.03 7.80 -13.62
C SER A 33 49.11 7.39 -14.62
N ASP A 34 48.75 7.20 -15.89
CA ASP A 34 49.73 7.20 -16.99
C ASP A 34 50.00 8.63 -17.44
N SER A 35 50.93 9.27 -16.74
CA SER A 35 51.77 10.34 -17.29
C SER A 35 52.88 9.66 -18.09
N PHE A 36 52.89 9.81 -19.42
CA PHE A 36 54.02 9.38 -20.23
C PHE A 36 54.52 10.54 -21.09
N ASP A 37 55.54 11.16 -20.52
CA ASP A 37 56.79 11.66 -21.09
C ASP A 37 56.78 12.41 -22.43
N ASP A 38 56.90 13.73 -22.27
CA ASP A 38 57.59 14.64 -23.19
C ASP A 38 59.03 14.15 -23.44
N GLU A 39 59.25 13.49 -24.58
CA GLU A 39 60.59 13.31 -25.13
C GLU A 39 61.11 14.62 -25.71
N ASP A 40 62.13 15.15 -25.05
CA ASP A 40 62.96 16.27 -25.47
C ASP A 40 63.95 15.82 -26.58
N PRO A 41 63.87 16.35 -27.81
CA PRO A 41 64.90 16.09 -28.81
C PRO A 41 66.08 17.03 -28.59
N GLU A 42 67.11 16.50 -27.93
CA GLU A 42 68.43 17.10 -27.95
C GLU A 42 68.96 17.25 -29.39
N ASN A 43 69.71 18.34 -29.54
CA ASN A 43 71.02 18.37 -30.19
C ASN A 43 71.13 19.12 -31.53
N GLU A 44 71.56 20.37 -31.36
CA GLU A 44 72.45 21.17 -32.20
C GLU A 44 72.97 20.52 -33.50
N THR A 45 72.69 21.19 -34.61
CA THR A 45 73.77 21.56 -35.55
C THR A 45 73.51 22.97 -36.10
N HIS A 46 74.18 23.93 -35.48
CA HIS A 46 74.28 25.31 -35.91
C HIS A 46 75.19 25.42 -37.14
N TYR A 47 74.61 25.56 -38.33
CA TYR A 47 75.29 26.01 -39.55
C TYR A 47 74.82 27.42 -39.91
N THR A 48 75.66 28.43 -39.62
CA THR A 48 75.56 29.77 -40.20
C THR A 48 76.07 29.73 -41.63
N VAL A 49 75.14 29.64 -42.58
CA VAL A 49 75.40 29.89 -44.00
C VAL A 49 74.78 31.24 -44.33
N ASP A 50 75.65 32.19 -44.68
CA ASP A 50 75.33 33.56 -45.03
C ASP A 50 74.38 33.57 -46.25
N ASN A 51 73.23 34.21 -46.08
CA ASN A 51 72.05 33.98 -46.90
C ASN A 51 71.42 35.30 -47.33
N GLU A 52 72.09 36.01 -48.24
CA GLU A 52 71.61 37.28 -48.82
C GLU A 52 70.64 37.08 -50.01
N GLY A 53 69.83 35.99 -50.02
CA GLY A 53 68.93 35.71 -51.16
C GLY A 53 67.64 34.91 -50.90
N LYS A 54 67.21 34.65 -49.64
CA LYS A 54 66.11 33.70 -49.34
C LYS A 54 64.71 34.26 -49.07
N THR A 55 64.52 35.58 -49.02
CA THR A 55 63.27 36.20 -48.54
C THR A 55 62.02 35.84 -49.34
N GLY A 56 62.12 35.52 -50.63
CA GLY A 56 60.96 35.15 -51.45
C GLY A 56 60.54 33.67 -51.40
N LEU A 57 61.44 32.76 -51.00
CA LEU A 57 61.15 31.32 -51.01
C LEU A 57 60.58 30.84 -49.66
N GLU A 58 60.96 31.49 -48.56
CA GLU A 58 60.45 31.18 -47.22
C GLU A 58 58.99 31.60 -47.04
N GLU A 59 58.57 32.73 -47.63
CA GLU A 59 57.16 33.16 -47.67
C GLU A 59 56.27 32.16 -48.41
N GLN A 60 56.73 31.60 -49.54
CA GLN A 60 55.95 30.58 -50.25
C GLN A 60 55.87 29.26 -49.49
N GLN A 61 56.88 28.91 -48.69
CA GLN A 61 56.82 27.71 -47.83
C GLN A 61 55.95 27.92 -46.60
N GLN A 62 55.90 29.12 -46.04
CA GLN A 62 54.96 29.46 -44.96
C GLN A 62 53.51 29.46 -45.43
N GLN A 63 53.21 30.05 -46.60
CA GLN A 63 51.86 30.00 -47.15
C GLN A 63 51.40 28.56 -47.47
N LYS A 64 52.28 27.71 -48.02
CA LYS A 64 51.93 26.30 -48.25
C LYS A 64 51.73 25.49 -46.96
N LYS A 65 52.46 25.82 -45.89
CA LYS A 65 52.27 25.21 -44.57
C LYS A 65 50.96 25.64 -43.92
N GLU A 66 50.54 26.90 -44.09
CA GLU A 66 49.24 27.37 -43.62
C GLU A 66 48.09 26.69 -44.36
N ILE A 67 48.19 26.55 -45.69
CA ILE A 67 47.17 25.86 -46.49
C ILE A 67 47.04 24.38 -46.10
N ALA A 68 48.15 23.68 -45.85
CA ALA A 68 48.13 22.26 -45.47
C ALA A 68 47.53 22.01 -44.07
N LYS A 69 47.66 22.97 -43.14
CA LYS A 69 47.18 22.85 -41.76
C LYS A 69 45.65 22.97 -41.66
N ASP A 70 45.04 23.78 -42.51
CA ASP A 70 43.58 23.94 -42.53
C ASP A 70 42.87 22.74 -43.18
N GLU A 71 43.51 22.06 -44.13
CA GLU A 71 42.95 20.90 -44.81
C GLU A 71 42.74 19.72 -43.85
N THR A 72 43.69 19.46 -42.93
CA THR A 72 43.59 18.34 -41.98
C THR A 72 42.44 18.53 -40.98
N ARG A 73 42.13 19.78 -40.61
CA ARG A 73 41.00 20.10 -39.73
C ARG A 73 39.65 19.88 -40.40
N MET A 74 39.55 20.14 -41.70
CA MET A 74 38.29 19.94 -42.44
C MET A 74 37.93 18.45 -42.54
N VAL A 75 38.94 17.60 -42.77
CA VAL A 75 38.76 16.13 -42.78
C VAL A 75 38.35 15.62 -41.40
N GLY A 76 38.94 16.16 -40.33
CA GLY A 76 38.54 15.83 -38.96
C GLY A 76 37.08 16.21 -38.66
N ARG A 77 36.64 17.39 -39.11
CA ARG A 77 35.26 17.85 -38.94
C ARG A 77 34.23 16.98 -39.67
N MET A 78 34.51 16.55 -40.90
CA MET A 78 33.61 15.64 -41.61
C MET A 78 33.45 14.30 -40.88
N ARG A 79 34.55 13.73 -40.37
CA ARG A 79 34.51 12.49 -39.59
C ARG A 79 33.70 12.64 -38.31
N LEU A 80 33.80 13.78 -37.63
CA LEU A 80 33.03 14.06 -36.41
C LEU A 80 31.53 14.19 -36.69
N ILE A 81 31.13 14.83 -37.79
CA ILE A 81 29.72 14.93 -38.20
C ILE A 81 29.15 13.54 -38.47
N LEU A 82 29.88 12.69 -39.20
CA LEU A 82 29.46 11.31 -39.44
C LEU A 82 29.27 10.51 -38.14
N LEU A 83 30.19 10.66 -37.19
CA LEU A 83 30.08 10.01 -35.88
C LEU A 83 28.84 10.51 -35.12
N LEU A 84 28.59 11.82 -35.14
CA LEU A 84 27.42 12.41 -34.50
C LEU A 84 26.11 11.88 -35.11
N VAL A 85 26.01 11.83 -36.44
CA VAL A 85 24.84 11.28 -37.14
C VAL A 85 24.63 9.81 -36.77
N LEU A 86 25.71 9.02 -36.69
CA LEU A 86 25.63 7.62 -36.29
C LEU A 86 25.08 7.49 -34.86
N VAL A 87 25.59 8.29 -33.92
CA VAL A 87 25.09 8.33 -32.53
C VAL A 87 23.63 8.75 -32.48
N ALA A 88 23.23 9.77 -33.23
CA ALA A 88 21.86 10.23 -33.30
C ALA A 88 20.90 9.13 -33.81
N CYS A 89 21.30 8.38 -34.84
CA CYS A 89 20.53 7.23 -35.32
C CYS A 89 20.35 6.16 -34.25
N VAL A 90 21.41 5.82 -33.50
CA VAL A 90 21.32 4.83 -32.41
C VAL A 90 20.33 5.30 -31.34
N ILE A 91 20.42 6.57 -30.92
CA ILE A 91 19.51 7.15 -29.92
C ILE A 91 18.05 7.07 -30.39
N VAL A 92 17.78 7.44 -31.65
CA VAL A 92 16.42 7.40 -32.21
C VAL A 92 15.87 5.98 -32.21
N VAL A 93 16.65 4.99 -32.64
CA VAL A 93 16.22 3.59 -32.65
C VAL A 93 15.97 3.09 -31.23
N SER A 94 16.85 3.40 -30.27
CA SER A 94 16.67 3.03 -28.86
C SER A 94 15.40 3.66 -28.26
N LEU A 95 15.11 4.92 -28.57
CA LEU A 95 13.89 5.58 -28.12
C LEU A 95 12.64 5.01 -28.76
N ALA A 96 12.67 4.71 -30.06
CA ALA A 96 11.55 4.13 -30.78
C ALA A 96 11.16 2.76 -30.21
N VAL A 97 12.15 1.89 -29.95
CA VAL A 97 11.91 0.58 -29.33
C VAL A 97 11.36 0.74 -27.91
N ASN A 98 11.96 1.61 -27.10
CA ASN A 98 11.49 1.85 -25.73
C ASN A 98 10.04 2.40 -25.71
N PHE A 99 9.70 3.30 -26.63
CA PHE A 99 8.35 3.83 -26.74
C PHE A 99 7.34 2.77 -27.21
N TYR A 100 7.75 1.91 -28.14
CA TYR A 100 6.92 0.81 -28.62
C TYR A 100 6.60 -0.18 -27.49
N VAL A 101 7.63 -0.64 -26.78
CA VAL A 101 7.47 -1.59 -25.67
C VAL A 101 6.63 -0.98 -24.54
N LYS A 102 6.91 0.27 -24.15
CA LYS A 102 6.14 0.95 -23.08
C LYS A 102 4.66 1.12 -23.41
N ASN A 103 4.34 1.33 -24.68
CA ASN A 103 2.94 1.53 -25.09
C ASN A 103 2.14 0.21 -25.05
N GLU A 104 2.79 -0.92 -25.37
CA GLU A 104 2.20 -2.26 -25.26
C GLU A 104 2.08 -2.70 -23.79
N GLU A 105 3.15 -2.50 -23.00
CA GLU A 105 3.15 -2.83 -21.56
C GLU A 105 2.07 -2.06 -20.78
N ASN A 106 1.83 -0.78 -21.12
CA ASN A 106 0.84 0.02 -20.40
C ASN A 106 -0.60 -0.46 -20.64
N SER A 107 -0.94 -0.88 -21.87
CA SER A 107 -2.29 -1.41 -22.14
C SER A 107 -2.55 -2.76 -21.48
N ASP A 108 -1.52 -3.61 -21.46
CA ASP A 108 -1.61 -4.92 -20.83
C ASP A 108 -1.71 -4.77 -19.31
N PHE A 109 -0.89 -3.89 -18.72
CA PHE A 109 -0.96 -3.58 -17.30
C PHE A 109 -2.32 -3.00 -16.90
N GLU A 110 -2.86 -2.04 -17.65
CA GLU A 110 -4.18 -1.48 -17.36
C GLU A 110 -5.26 -2.56 -17.40
N THR A 111 -5.21 -3.45 -18.39
CA THR A 111 -6.19 -4.54 -18.55
C THR A 111 -6.12 -5.53 -17.39
N GLU A 112 -4.92 -5.97 -17.01
CA GLU A 112 -4.73 -6.87 -15.86
C GLU A 112 -5.12 -6.19 -14.55
N PHE A 113 -4.72 -4.93 -14.34
CA PHE A 113 -5.06 -4.15 -13.17
C PHE A 113 -6.59 -4.00 -13.02
N PHE A 114 -7.29 -3.64 -14.10
CA PHE A 114 -8.75 -3.55 -14.05
C PHE A 114 -9.41 -4.91 -13.84
N SER A 115 -8.88 -5.98 -14.43
CA SER A 115 -9.38 -7.34 -14.20
C SER A 115 -9.27 -7.74 -12.73
N ASP A 116 -8.10 -7.53 -12.14
CA ASP A 116 -7.84 -7.89 -10.74
C ASP A 116 -8.56 -6.98 -9.75
N ALA A 117 -8.63 -5.67 -10.03
CA ALA A 117 -9.43 -4.74 -9.25
C ALA A 117 -10.91 -5.15 -9.26
N ASN A 118 -11.46 -5.55 -10.42
CA ASN A 118 -12.83 -6.04 -10.51
C ASN A 118 -13.04 -7.33 -9.70
N LYS A 119 -12.10 -8.28 -9.72
CA LYS A 119 -12.17 -9.49 -8.87
C LYS A 119 -12.19 -9.15 -7.39
N VAL A 120 -11.36 -8.19 -6.96
CA VAL A 120 -11.32 -7.73 -5.58
C VAL A 120 -12.63 -7.04 -5.20
N ILE A 121 -13.15 -6.17 -6.05
CA ILE A 121 -14.43 -5.47 -5.83
C ILE A 121 -15.60 -6.45 -5.80
N GLU A 122 -15.63 -7.45 -6.67
CA GLU A 122 -16.65 -8.51 -6.68
C GLU A 122 -16.60 -9.33 -5.39
N GLY A 123 -15.38 -9.68 -4.93
CA GLY A 123 -15.17 -10.34 -3.64
C GLY A 123 -15.66 -9.48 -2.46
N ILE A 124 -15.36 -8.18 -2.46
CA ILE A 124 -15.82 -7.25 -1.44
C ILE A 124 -17.34 -7.11 -1.48
N SER A 125 -17.95 -6.91 -2.65
CA SER A 125 -19.41 -6.76 -2.80
C SER A 125 -20.15 -8.00 -2.29
N GLY A 126 -19.70 -9.20 -2.67
CA GLY A 126 -20.29 -10.44 -2.18
C GLY A 126 -20.21 -10.59 -0.65
N SER A 127 -19.09 -10.15 -0.05
CA SER A 127 -18.97 -10.11 1.41
C SER A 127 -19.85 -9.04 2.06
N LEU A 128 -19.99 -7.86 1.44
CA LEU A 128 -20.81 -6.76 1.94
C LEU A 128 -22.28 -7.15 1.94
N ASP A 129 -22.80 -7.78 0.89
CA ASP A 129 -24.21 -8.18 0.82
C ASP A 129 -24.60 -9.14 1.95
N ILE A 130 -23.73 -10.13 2.25
CA ILE A 130 -23.91 -11.07 3.36
C ILE A 130 -23.87 -10.31 4.70
N THR A 131 -22.91 -9.39 4.85
CA THR A 131 -22.72 -8.64 6.10
C THR A 131 -23.89 -7.67 6.35
N LEU A 132 -24.35 -6.97 5.32
CA LEU A 132 -25.52 -6.08 5.36
C LEU A 132 -26.80 -6.86 5.68
N GLY A 133 -27.02 -8.02 5.07
CA GLY A 133 -28.17 -8.88 5.39
C GLY A 133 -28.14 -9.39 6.83
N ALA A 134 -26.95 -9.75 7.34
CA ALA A 134 -26.78 -10.15 8.74
C ALA A 134 -27.05 -8.98 9.70
N VAL A 135 -26.51 -7.79 9.41
CA VAL A 135 -26.69 -6.57 10.21
C VAL A 135 -28.16 -6.14 10.24
N ASP A 136 -28.86 -6.17 9.10
CA ASP A 136 -30.29 -5.83 9.04
C ASP A 136 -31.15 -6.80 9.88
N ALA A 137 -30.88 -8.10 9.78
CA ALA A 137 -31.55 -9.10 10.62
C ALA A 137 -31.28 -8.87 12.12
N TYR A 138 -30.04 -8.47 12.48
CA TYR A 138 -29.69 -8.12 13.85
C TYR A 138 -30.38 -6.83 14.32
N ALA A 139 -30.41 -5.78 13.50
CA ALA A 139 -31.10 -4.52 13.79
C ALA A 139 -32.61 -4.75 13.97
N SER A 140 -33.23 -5.53 13.09
CA SER A 140 -34.64 -5.92 13.19
C SER A 140 -34.93 -6.69 14.48
N LYS A 141 -34.02 -7.58 14.91
CA LYS A 141 -34.13 -8.29 16.19
C LYS A 141 -34.02 -7.34 17.39
N MET A 142 -33.10 -6.39 17.36
CA MET A 142 -32.95 -5.34 18.39
C MET A 142 -34.21 -4.49 18.54
N VAL A 143 -34.77 -4.04 17.41
CA VAL A 143 -36.01 -3.25 17.41
C VAL A 143 -37.23 -4.10 17.76
N GLY A 144 -37.23 -5.39 17.42
CA GLY A 144 -38.29 -6.32 17.79
C GLY A 144 -38.43 -6.50 19.30
N LEU A 145 -37.32 -6.52 20.03
CA LEU A 145 -37.32 -6.66 21.50
C LEU A 145 -38.00 -5.49 22.22
N THR A 146 -38.07 -4.30 21.61
CA THR A 146 -38.74 -3.14 22.21
C THR A 146 -40.25 -3.11 21.97
N LYS A 147 -40.76 -3.91 21.01
CA LYS A 147 -42.20 -3.96 20.69
C LYS A 147 -43.00 -4.97 21.51
N VAL A 148 -42.34 -5.92 22.17
CA VAL A 148 -43.03 -7.01 22.89
C VAL A 148 -43.74 -6.54 24.16
N ASP A 149 -43.47 -5.33 24.66
CA ASP A 149 -44.01 -4.86 25.96
C ASP A 149 -45.30 -4.00 25.87
N ASN A 150 -45.80 -3.69 24.67
CA ASN A 150 -46.97 -2.80 24.47
C ASN A 150 -48.24 -3.49 23.98
N GLY A 151 -48.21 -4.81 23.78
CA GLY A 151 -49.37 -5.61 23.39
C GLY A 151 -49.88 -6.41 24.58
N GLY A 152 -50.69 -5.80 25.42
CA GLY A 152 -51.42 -6.51 26.46
C GLY A 152 -52.34 -7.56 25.84
N ASP A 153 -51.89 -8.82 25.84
CA ASP A 153 -52.79 -9.94 26.03
C ASP A 153 -52.61 -10.42 27.46
N VAL A 154 -53.57 -9.99 28.27
CA VAL A 154 -53.82 -10.43 29.62
C VAL A 154 -54.09 -11.94 29.59
N SER A 155 -53.09 -12.75 29.90
CA SER A 155 -53.32 -14.08 30.46
C SER A 155 -53.09 -14.01 31.96
N GLU A 156 -54.17 -13.55 32.59
CA GLU A 156 -54.51 -13.62 33.99
C GLU A 156 -54.23 -15.03 34.55
N THR A 157 -53.29 -15.13 35.49
CA THR A 157 -53.44 -16.06 36.62
C THR A 157 -52.92 -15.36 37.86
N THR A 158 -53.81 -14.50 38.36
CA THR A 158 -53.69 -13.82 39.64
C THR A 158 -53.85 -14.86 40.76
N ILE A 159 -52.77 -15.19 41.48
CA ILE A 159 -52.89 -15.60 42.89
C ILE A 159 -52.51 -14.38 43.72
N VAL A 160 -53.54 -13.79 44.31
CA VAL A 160 -53.45 -12.62 45.20
C VAL A 160 -53.01 -13.13 46.58
N ASP A 161 -51.75 -12.91 46.95
CA ASP A 161 -51.37 -12.93 48.37
C ASP A 161 -51.26 -11.48 48.87
N ASN A 162 -52.31 -11.14 49.61
CA ASN A 162 -52.54 -9.88 50.32
C ASN A 162 -51.64 -9.82 51.56
N VAL A 163 -50.60 -8.97 51.56
CA VAL A 163 -49.86 -8.60 52.77
C VAL A 163 -49.70 -7.08 52.87
N ASN A 164 -50.64 -6.51 53.63
CA ASN A 164 -50.48 -5.45 54.63
C ASN A 164 -49.40 -4.38 54.39
N ALA A 165 -49.86 -3.22 53.93
CA ALA A 165 -49.12 -1.97 53.97
C ALA A 165 -48.90 -1.54 55.42
N ASN A 166 -47.66 -1.15 55.76
CA ASN A 166 -47.28 -0.08 56.71
C ASN A 166 -45.77 -0.07 56.90
N THR A 167 -45.02 0.51 55.95
CA THR A 167 -43.63 0.94 56.23
C THR A 167 -43.27 2.15 55.38
N THR A 168 -43.28 3.32 56.00
CA THR A 168 -42.65 4.54 55.49
C THR A 168 -41.13 4.35 55.56
N SER A 169 -40.54 3.83 54.50
CA SER A 169 -39.10 3.81 54.29
C SER A 169 -38.76 4.85 53.24
N THR A 170 -38.07 5.90 53.65
CA THR A 170 -37.23 6.76 52.80
C THR A 170 -36.12 5.89 52.21
N SER A 171 -36.49 5.08 51.25
CA SER A 171 -35.60 4.28 50.42
C SER A 171 -35.31 5.12 49.17
N SER A 172 -34.05 5.47 48.97
CA SER A 172 -33.52 5.82 47.65
C SER A 172 -33.67 4.58 46.76
N ALA A 173 -34.89 4.33 46.29
CA ALA A 173 -35.21 3.22 45.43
C ALA A 173 -34.57 3.53 44.08
N ILE A 174 -33.37 2.98 43.87
CA ILE A 174 -32.81 2.82 42.54
C ILE A 174 -33.91 2.09 41.74
N PRO A 175 -34.48 2.71 40.70
CA PRO A 175 -35.53 2.06 39.92
C PRO A 175 -34.95 0.79 39.32
N THR A 176 -35.32 -0.37 39.88
CA THR A 176 -34.82 -1.68 39.44
C THR A 176 -35.41 -2.12 38.10
N SER A 177 -36.43 -1.41 37.61
CA SER A 177 -36.97 -1.60 36.27
C SER A 177 -36.43 -0.50 35.35
N PHE A 178 -35.41 -0.82 34.57
CA PHE A 178 -35.02 0.02 33.45
C PHE A 178 -36.16 0.04 32.41
N PRO A 179 -36.43 1.17 31.76
CA PRO A 179 -37.42 1.22 30.70
C PRO A 179 -36.96 0.30 29.55
N SER A 180 -37.87 -0.54 29.04
CA SER A 180 -37.69 -1.43 27.87
C SER A 180 -37.55 -0.64 26.55
N ARG A 181 -36.71 0.41 26.55
CA ARG A 181 -36.44 1.30 25.40
C ARG A 181 -34.96 1.30 25.08
N PHE A 182 -34.62 1.44 23.81
CA PHE A 182 -33.25 1.70 23.38
C PHE A 182 -32.71 2.96 24.09
N PRO A 183 -31.45 2.98 24.56
CA PRO A 183 -30.41 1.96 24.41
C PRO A 183 -30.40 0.84 25.48
N PHE A 184 -31.30 0.86 26.47
CA PHE A 184 -31.31 -0.02 27.65
C PHE A 184 -31.76 -1.47 27.40
N VAL A 185 -31.30 -2.07 26.30
CA VAL A 185 -31.68 -3.43 25.88
C VAL A 185 -30.43 -4.28 25.74
N THR A 186 -30.36 -5.35 26.53
CA THR A 186 -29.34 -6.40 26.42
C THR A 186 -29.81 -7.52 25.52
N VAL A 187 -29.03 -7.86 24.51
CA VAL A 187 -29.27 -9.09 23.72
C VAL A 187 -28.64 -10.27 24.44
N PRO A 188 -29.41 -11.26 24.90
CA PRO A 188 -28.84 -12.47 25.47
C PRO A 188 -28.00 -13.20 24.40
N GLY A 189 -26.80 -13.62 24.79
CA GLY A 189 -25.87 -14.32 23.90
C GLY A 189 -25.28 -13.44 22.79
N PHE A 190 -25.16 -12.12 23.01
CA PHE A 190 -24.53 -11.20 22.07
C PHE A 190 -23.15 -11.70 21.61
N GLY A 191 -22.26 -12.08 22.53
CA GLY A 191 -20.92 -12.56 22.19
C GLY A 191 -20.91 -13.78 21.24
N VAL A 192 -21.83 -14.73 21.44
CA VAL A 192 -21.95 -15.91 20.55
C VAL A 192 -22.46 -15.50 19.16
N GLN A 193 -23.42 -14.58 19.10
CA GLN A 193 -23.95 -14.06 17.85
C GLN A 193 -22.90 -13.22 17.10
N ALA A 194 -22.17 -12.36 17.81
CA ALA A 194 -21.07 -11.57 17.27
C ALA A 194 -19.93 -12.45 16.76
N ALA A 195 -19.50 -13.46 17.55
CA ALA A 195 -18.48 -14.42 17.12
C ALA A 195 -18.92 -15.21 15.87
N LYS A 196 -20.21 -15.58 15.79
CA LYS A 196 -20.78 -16.21 14.59
C LYS A 196 -20.75 -15.27 13.40
N MET A 197 -21.10 -13.99 13.57
CA MET A 197 -21.04 -13.00 12.49
C MET A 197 -19.61 -12.76 12.01
N ILE A 198 -18.67 -12.55 12.92
CA ILE A 198 -17.23 -12.41 12.63
C ILE A 198 -16.73 -13.60 11.82
N LYS A 199 -17.09 -14.83 12.24
CA LYS A 199 -16.71 -16.06 11.54
C LYS A 199 -17.31 -16.17 10.14
N LEU A 200 -18.57 -15.74 9.96
CA LEU A 200 -19.27 -15.81 8.68
C LEU A 200 -18.82 -14.73 7.70
N SER A 201 -18.58 -13.50 8.18
CA SER A 201 -18.16 -12.37 7.35
C SER A 201 -16.66 -12.31 7.09
N ARG A 202 -15.86 -13.14 7.80
CA ARG A 202 -14.39 -13.04 7.84
C ARG A 202 -13.89 -11.65 8.26
N ALA A 203 -14.71 -10.86 8.95
CA ALA A 203 -14.30 -9.57 9.47
C ALA A 203 -13.28 -9.74 10.61
N ALA A 204 -12.34 -8.79 10.73
CA ALA A 204 -11.39 -8.81 11.84
C ALA A 204 -12.04 -8.43 13.17
N GLN A 205 -13.06 -7.56 13.13
CA GLN A 205 -13.72 -7.04 14.33
C GLN A 205 -15.19 -6.70 14.05
N PHE A 206 -16.01 -6.76 15.09
CA PHE A 206 -17.40 -6.30 15.10
C PHE A 206 -17.56 -5.29 16.21
N ILE A 207 -17.95 -4.05 15.86
CA ILE A 207 -18.10 -2.95 16.82
C ILE A 207 -19.55 -2.47 16.78
N VAL A 208 -20.18 -2.39 17.95
CA VAL A 208 -21.49 -1.76 18.12
C VAL A 208 -21.30 -0.42 18.81
N ALA A 209 -21.53 0.67 18.07
CA ALA A 209 -21.50 2.02 18.62
C ALA A 209 -22.93 2.47 18.98
N LEU A 210 -23.22 2.62 20.26
CA LEU A 210 -24.51 3.11 20.75
C LEU A 210 -24.46 4.63 20.92
N ILE A 211 -25.41 5.33 20.30
CA ILE A 211 -25.58 6.76 20.45
C ILE A 211 -26.52 7.00 21.63
N VAL A 212 -25.98 7.55 22.71
CA VAL A 212 -26.73 7.90 23.94
C VAL A 212 -26.79 9.41 24.06
N THR A 213 -27.98 9.95 24.34
CA THR A 213 -28.15 11.40 24.56
C THR A 213 -27.47 11.82 25.87
N ALA A 214 -27.12 13.10 25.99
CA ALA A 214 -26.51 13.61 27.22
C ALA A 214 -27.41 13.41 28.46
N GLN A 215 -28.74 13.44 28.27
CA GLN A 215 -29.72 13.25 29.34
C GLN A 215 -29.78 11.79 29.83
N ASP A 216 -29.62 10.84 28.91
CA ASP A 216 -29.70 9.40 29.22
C ASP A 216 -28.33 8.82 29.65
N ARG A 217 -27.26 9.62 29.63
CA ARG A 217 -25.89 9.14 29.82
C ARG A 217 -25.65 8.53 31.20
N GLU A 218 -26.11 9.20 32.25
CA GLU A 218 -25.94 8.72 33.63
C GLU A 218 -26.67 7.39 33.87
N ALA A 219 -27.90 7.30 33.37
CA ALA A 219 -28.68 6.06 33.43
C ALA A 219 -28.00 4.93 32.62
N TRP A 220 -27.44 5.25 31.46
CA TRP A 220 -26.72 4.30 30.61
C TRP A 220 -25.45 3.77 31.27
N ASP A 221 -24.66 4.65 31.88
CA ASP A 221 -23.45 4.26 32.58
C ASP A 221 -23.80 3.31 33.74
N ALA A 222 -24.82 3.62 34.54
CA ALA A 222 -25.33 2.74 35.60
C ALA A 222 -25.83 1.38 35.07
N TYR A 223 -26.53 1.39 33.94
CA TYR A 223 -27.03 0.18 33.28
C TYR A 223 -25.89 -0.70 32.74
N SER A 224 -24.91 -0.11 32.07
CA SER A 224 -23.80 -0.82 31.42
C SER A 224 -22.93 -1.56 32.44
N VAL A 225 -22.69 -0.96 33.60
CA VAL A 225 -21.93 -1.57 34.71
C VAL A 225 -22.65 -2.80 35.27
N GLN A 226 -23.98 -2.76 35.35
CA GLN A 226 -24.78 -3.90 35.84
C GLN A 226 -24.86 -5.05 34.84
N ASN A 227 -24.60 -4.77 33.56
CA ASN A 227 -24.82 -5.71 32.48
C ASN A 227 -23.53 -6.08 31.74
N THR A 228 -22.37 -6.20 32.37
CA THR A 228 -21.10 -6.45 31.64
C THR A 228 -21.07 -7.70 30.74
N GLN A 229 -21.99 -8.64 30.94
CA GLN A 229 -22.16 -9.89 30.16
C GLN A 229 -22.40 -9.71 28.65
N TRP A 230 -22.62 -8.49 28.14
CA TRP A 230 -22.67 -8.21 26.69
C TRP A 230 -21.39 -7.58 26.11
N MET A 231 -20.42 -7.17 26.94
CA MET A 231 -19.10 -6.69 26.51
C MET A 231 -18.08 -7.82 26.52
#